data_AF-A0A0L1IM79-F1
#
_entry.id   AF-A0A0L1IM79-F1
#
_cell.length_a   1.000
_cell.length_b   1.000
_cell.length_c   1.000
_cell.angle_alpha   90.00
_cell.angle_beta   90.00
_cell.angle_gamma   90.00
#
_symmetry.space_group_name_H-M   'P 1'
#
loop_
_entity.id
_entity.type
_entity.pdbx_description
1 polymer ?
#
loop_
_entity_poly.entity_id
_entity_poly.type
_entity_poly.pdbx_seq_one_letter_code
_entity_poly.pdbx_strand_id
1 'polypeptide(L)'
;MSHYKLTSTVILHLANETESLGEMDLSGNMTRQVEVDLPVESDASHVANVGRLVEDMELKMRNLLQEVYFGKAKDVVGELRSLASLSEASKDRATQREMIMSMHR
;
A
#
# COMPACT_ATOMS: atom_id res chain seq x y z
N MET A 1 1.17 -33.81 -0.14
CA MET A 1 0.57 -32.46 -0.28
C MET A 1 0.15 -32.01 1.10
N SER A 2 0.36 -30.75 1.46
CA SER A 2 0.04 -30.20 2.78
C SER A 2 -0.68 -28.87 2.62
N HIS A 3 -1.66 -28.63 3.49
CA HIS A 3 -2.45 -27.40 3.51
C HIS A 3 -1.78 -26.38 4.44
N TYR A 4 -1.44 -25.21 3.92
CA TYR A 4 -0.79 -24.14 4.66
C TYR A 4 -1.75 -22.98 4.85
N LYS A 5 -1.87 -22.52 6.11
CA LYS A 5 -2.61 -21.31 6.47
C LYS A 5 -1.67 -20.33 7.15
N LEU A 6 -1.33 -19.25 6.44
CA LEU A 6 -0.45 -18.20 6.94
C LEU A 6 -1.27 -16.95 7.27
N THR A 7 -1.18 -16.49 8.52
CA THR A 7 -1.65 -15.17 8.94
C THR A 7 -0.44 -14.31 9.24
N SER A 8 -0.28 -13.21 8.50
CA SER A 8 0.86 -12.31 8.63
C SER A 8 0.39 -10.94 9.07
N THR A 9 1.10 -10.33 10.01
CA THR A 9 0.87 -8.95 10.45
C THR A 9 2.18 -8.18 10.34
N VAL A 10 2.16 -7.05 9.63
CA VAL A 10 3.27 -6.09 9.61
C VAL A 10 2.85 -4.88 10.42
N ILE A 11 3.71 -4.48 11.36
CA ILE A 11 3.56 -3.25 12.13
C ILE A 11 4.64 -2.29 11.61
N LEU A 12 4.21 -1.12 11.19
CA LEU A 12 5.06 -0.07 10.63
C LEU A 12 4.98 1.15 11.53
N HIS A 13 6.14 1.71 11.86
CA HIS A 13 6.27 2.96 12.59
C HIS A 13 7.40 3.76 11.96
N LEU A 14 7.06 4.88 11.34
CA LEU A 14 8.00 5.82 10.73
C LEU A 14 7.83 7.18 11.39
N ALA A 15 8.80 7.58 12.20
CA ALA A 15 8.87 8.93 12.73
C ALA A 15 10.01 9.68 12.02
N ASN A 16 9.73 10.89 11.56
CA ASN A 16 10.71 11.79 10.96
C ASN A 16 10.55 13.19 11.53
N GLU A 17 11.65 13.80 11.92
CA GLU A 17 11.68 15.16 12.46
C GLU A 17 12.73 15.96 11.68
N THR A 18 12.29 17.00 10.99
CA THR A 18 13.18 17.90 10.25
C THR A 18 12.71 19.33 10.43
N GLU A 19 13.62 20.30 10.35
CA GLU A 19 13.28 21.73 10.49
C GLU A 19 12.21 22.18 9.47
N SER A 20 12.23 21.62 8.25
CA SER A 20 11.26 21.95 7.21
C SER A 20 9.90 21.27 7.34
N LEU A 21 9.85 20.07 7.94
CA LEU A 21 8.64 19.25 8.04
C LEU A 21 7.97 19.34 9.43
N GLY A 22 8.71 19.76 10.45
CA GLY A 22 8.36 19.52 11.85
C GLY A 22 8.45 18.03 12.20
N GLU A 23 7.64 17.62 13.15
CA GLU A 23 7.46 16.22 13.55
C GLU A 23 6.37 15.55 12.68
N MET A 24 6.73 14.44 12.03
CA MET A 24 5.80 13.60 11.27
C MET A 24 5.92 12.16 11.77
N ASP A 25 4.82 11.63 12.29
CA ASP A 25 4.67 10.22 12.64
C ASP A 25 3.69 9.54 11.69
N LEU A 26 4.13 8.45 11.09
CA LEU A 26 3.37 7.60 10.20
C LEU A 26 3.46 6.15 10.69
N SER A 27 2.42 5.77 11.41
CA SER A 27 2.33 4.49 12.11
C SER A 27 1.07 3.73 11.75
N GLY A 28 1.17 2.40 11.74
CA GLY A 28 0.01 1.54 11.65
C GLY A 28 0.37 0.07 11.44
N ASN A 29 -0.63 -0.75 11.14
CA ASN A 29 -0.44 -2.17 10.93
C ASN A 29 -1.24 -2.67 9.73
N MET A 30 -0.83 -3.81 9.19
CA MET A 30 -1.51 -4.50 8.12
C MET A 30 -1.52 -5.99 8.42
N THR A 31 -2.70 -6.60 8.38
CA THR A 31 -2.85 -8.05 8.57
C THR A 31 -3.41 -8.68 7.31
N ARG A 32 -2.84 -9.82 6.91
CA ARG A 32 -3.29 -10.57 5.74
C ARG A 32 -3.27 -12.07 6.02
N GLN A 33 -4.16 -12.79 5.33
CA GLN A 33 -4.25 -14.23 5.40
C GLN A 33 -4.13 -14.83 4.01
N VAL A 34 -3.47 -15.98 3.92
CA VAL A 34 -3.40 -16.80 2.73
C VAL A 34 -3.51 -18.27 3.10
N GLU A 35 -4.23 -19.01 2.27
CA GLU A 35 -4.36 -20.45 2.34
C GLU A 35 -3.93 -21.05 1.00
N VAL A 36 -3.10 -22.08 1.03
CA VAL A 36 -2.60 -22.74 -0.18
C VAL A 36 -2.15 -24.16 0.11
N ASP A 37 -2.42 -25.07 -0.81
CA ASP A 37 -1.93 -26.43 -0.79
C ASP A 37 -0.64 -26.55 -1.59
N LEU A 38 0.42 -27.07 -0.98
CA LEU A 38 1.72 -27.26 -1.63
C LEU A 38 2.18 -28.72 -1.56
N PRO A 39 2.92 -29.23 -2.57
CA PRO A 39 3.53 -30.54 -2.51
C PRO A 39 4.61 -30.59 -1.41
N VAL A 40 4.78 -31.77 -0.84
CA VAL A 40 5.78 -32.05 0.21
C VAL A 40 6.52 -33.31 -0.22
N GLU A 41 7.82 -33.17 -0.46
CA GLU A 41 8.68 -34.26 -0.93
C GLU A 41 9.51 -34.87 0.21
N SER A 42 9.82 -34.07 1.23
CA SER A 42 10.53 -34.47 2.44
C SER A 42 10.18 -33.54 3.60
N ASP A 43 10.57 -33.88 4.82
CA ASP A 43 10.34 -33.03 6.00
C ASP A 43 10.97 -31.64 5.85
N ALA A 44 12.13 -31.55 5.17
CA ALA A 44 12.80 -30.27 4.87
C ALA A 44 11.98 -29.38 3.91
N SER A 45 11.10 -29.96 3.09
CA SER A 45 10.24 -29.21 2.16
C SER A 45 9.24 -28.31 2.88
N HIS A 46 8.86 -28.63 4.14
CA HIS A 46 7.94 -27.78 4.89
C HIS A 46 8.54 -26.40 5.18
N VAL A 47 9.80 -26.35 5.59
CA VAL A 47 10.50 -25.09 5.87
C VAL A 47 10.65 -24.26 4.59
N ALA A 48 11.01 -24.90 3.46
CA ALA A 48 11.13 -24.24 2.18
C ALA A 48 9.78 -23.72 1.64
N ASN A 49 8.68 -24.44 1.86
CA ASN A 49 7.34 -24.02 1.49
C ASN A 49 6.89 -22.83 2.34
N VAL A 50 7.06 -22.88 3.67
CA VAL A 50 6.74 -21.75 4.57
C VAL A 50 7.57 -20.52 4.23
N GLY A 51 8.88 -20.68 3.97
CA GLY A 51 9.77 -19.59 3.58
C GLY A 51 9.28 -18.85 2.33
N ARG A 52 8.88 -19.60 1.29
CA ARG A 52 8.27 -19.02 0.07
C ARG A 52 6.97 -18.27 0.35
N LEU A 53 6.10 -18.81 1.21
CA LEU A 53 4.85 -18.13 1.60
C LEU A 53 5.11 -16.82 2.35
N VAL A 54 6.12 -16.79 3.22
CA VAL A 54 6.52 -15.59 3.95
C VAL A 54 7.10 -14.55 2.97
N GLU A 55 8.04 -14.94 2.11
CA GLU A 55 8.65 -14.05 1.11
C GLU A 55 7.61 -13.39 0.21
N ASP A 56 6.72 -14.19 -0.38
CA ASP A 56 5.65 -13.70 -1.25
C ASP A 56 4.70 -12.75 -0.50
N MET A 57 4.37 -13.08 0.75
CA MET A 57 3.47 -12.26 1.55
C MET A 57 4.13 -10.94 1.97
N GLU A 58 5.40 -10.96 2.38
CA GLU A 58 6.17 -9.77 2.72
C GLU A 58 6.32 -8.82 1.52
N LEU A 59 6.65 -9.34 0.33
CA LEU A 59 6.72 -8.54 -0.88
C LEU A 59 5.38 -7.85 -1.20
N LYS A 60 4.28 -8.60 -1.13
CA LYS A 60 2.93 -8.05 -1.36
C LYS A 60 2.56 -7.01 -0.32
N MET A 61 2.79 -7.28 0.95
CA MET A 61 2.48 -6.35 2.05
C MET A 61 3.35 -5.09 1.97
N ARG A 62 4.64 -5.22 1.65
CA ARG A 62 5.54 -4.07 1.47
C ARG A 62 5.04 -3.12 0.39
N ASN A 63 4.67 -3.65 -0.78
CA ASN A 63 4.16 -2.82 -1.88
C ASN A 63 2.86 -2.10 -1.49
N LEU A 64 1.95 -2.78 -0.79
CA LEU A 64 0.71 -2.18 -0.27
C LEU A 64 0.97 -1.11 0.79
N LEU A 65 1.94 -1.34 1.69
CA LEU A 65 2.33 -0.37 2.70
C LEU A 65 2.85 0.91 2.04
N GLN A 66 3.63 0.81 0.96
CA GLN A 66 4.11 2.00 0.24
C GLN A 66 2.96 2.82 -0.35
N GLU A 67 1.98 2.18 -0.98
CA GLU A 67 0.84 2.85 -1.61
C GLU A 67 -0.10 3.50 -0.58
N VAL A 68 -0.47 2.78 0.48
CA VAL A 68 -1.44 3.28 1.47
C VAL A 68 -0.82 4.36 2.36
N TYR A 69 0.40 4.15 2.86
CA TYR A 69 0.97 5.07 3.85
C TYR A 69 1.50 6.37 3.21
N PHE A 70 2.12 6.32 2.04
CA PHE A 70 2.64 7.53 1.38
C PHE A 70 1.69 8.12 0.35
N GLY A 71 0.93 7.28 -0.37
CA GLY A 71 -0.04 7.74 -1.36
C GLY A 71 -1.26 8.36 -0.70
N LYS A 72 -1.99 7.59 0.13
CA LYS A 72 -3.27 8.06 0.69
C LYS A 72 -3.11 9.22 1.65
N ALA A 73 -2.06 9.22 2.49
CA ALA A 73 -1.79 10.33 3.41
C ALA A 73 -1.52 11.63 2.63
N LYS A 74 -0.74 11.56 1.55
CA LYS A 74 -0.47 12.70 0.67
C LYS A 74 -1.75 13.22 0.02
N ASP A 75 -2.61 12.34 -0.49
CA ASP A 75 -3.87 12.72 -1.12
C ASP A 75 -4.80 13.44 -0.13
N VAL A 76 -4.96 12.89 1.08
CA VAL A 76 -5.81 13.50 2.12
C VAL A 76 -5.28 14.86 2.54
N VAL A 77 -3.97 15.01 2.74
CA VAL A 77 -3.36 16.31 3.06
C VAL A 77 -3.52 17.31 1.91
N GLY A 78 -3.39 16.83 0.66
CA GLY A 78 -3.59 17.65 -0.54
C GLY A 78 -5.04 18.14 -0.70
N GLU A 79 -6.03 17.34 -0.28
CA GLU A 79 -7.44 17.74 -0.25
C GLU A 79 -7.73 18.78 0.85
N LEU A 80 -7.08 18.66 2.02
CA LEU A 80 -7.23 19.62 3.12
C LEU A 80 -6.55 20.96 2.83
N ARG A 81 -5.40 20.95 2.16
CA ARG A 81 -4.64 22.15 1.81
C ARG A 81 -4.01 22.01 0.43
N SER A 82 -4.62 22.68 -0.55
CA SER A 82 -4.02 22.83 -1.87
C SER A 82 -2.98 23.96 -1.88
N LEU A 83 -1.80 23.69 -2.45
CA LEU A 83 -0.80 24.71 -2.75
C LEU A 83 -1.13 25.47 -4.04
N ALA A 84 -1.79 24.81 -4.99
CA ALA A 84 -2.31 25.45 -6.19
C ALA A 84 -3.57 26.27 -5.86
N SER A 85 -3.83 27.33 -6.63
CA SER A 85 -5.05 28.11 -6.43
C SER A 85 -6.27 27.22 -6.68
N LEU A 86 -7.30 27.35 -5.84
CA LEU A 86 -8.57 26.62 -6.03
C LEU A 86 -9.18 26.91 -7.41
N SER A 87 -8.88 28.08 -7.99
CA SER A 87 -9.27 28.44 -9.35
C SER A 87 -8.56 27.63 -10.44
N GLU A 88 -7.29 27.27 -10.27
CA GLU A 88 -6.57 26.43 -11.23
C GLU A 88 -7.00 24.98 -11.09
N ALA A 89 -7.11 24.46 -9.85
CA ALA A 89 -7.59 23.11 -9.60
C ALA A 89 -9.03 22.87 -10.12
N SER A 90 -9.89 23.89 -10.05
CA SER A 90 -11.24 23.83 -10.64
C SER A 90 -11.24 23.88 -12.16
N LYS A 91 -10.35 24.68 -12.78
CA LYS A 91 -10.16 24.70 -14.24
C LYS A 91 -9.63 23.36 -14.75
N ASP A 92 -8.67 22.75 -14.07
CA ASP A 92 -8.10 21.45 -14.46
C ASP A 92 -9.13 20.32 -14.34
N ARG A 93 -9.97 20.34 -13.30
CA ARG A 93 -11.10 19.40 -13.22
C ARG A 93 -12.13 19.64 -14.33
N ALA A 94 -12.39 20.88 -14.70
CA ALA A 94 -13.32 21.21 -15.79
C ALA A 94 -12.79 20.71 -17.14
N THR A 95 -11.53 20.96 -17.46
CA THR A 95 -10.89 20.47 -18.70
C THR A 95 -10.78 18.95 -18.72
N GLN A 96 -10.46 18.30 -17.60
CA GLN A 96 -10.46 16.84 -17.52
C GLN A 96 -11.85 16.25 -17.78
N ARG A 97 -12.90 16.91 -17.27
CA ARG A 97 -14.29 16.49 -17.49
C ARG A 97 -14.73 16.68 -18.94
N GLU A 98 -14.34 17.79 -19.57
CA GLU A 98 -14.58 18.03 -21.00
C GLU A 98 -13.87 17.00 -21.90
N MET A 99 -12.63 16.63 -21.59
CA MET A 99 -11.92 15.57 -22.33
C MET A 99 -12.62 14.21 -22.21
N ILE A 100 -13.08 13.85 -21.01
CA ILE A 100 -13.83 12.59 -20.82
C ILE A 100 -15.13 12.60 -21.62
N MET A 101 -15.84 13.73 -21.64
CA MET A 101 -17.06 13.86 -22.45
C MET A 101 -16.78 13.84 -23.96
N SER A 102 -15.67 14.41 -24.42
CA SER A 102 -15.31 14.40 -25.84
C SER A 102 -14.85 13.02 -26.33
N MET A 103 -14.30 12.18 -25.46
CA MET A 103 -13.95 10.79 -25.77
C MET A 103 -15.17 9.84 -25.81
N HIS A 104 -16.33 10.28 -25.29
CA HIS A 104 -17.60 9.52 -25.35
C HIS A 104 -18.47 9.91 -26.55
N ARG A 105 -17.97 10.77 -27.45
CA ARG A 105 -18.64 11.20 -28.68
C ARG A 105 -17.97 10.59 -29.90
#